data_AF-A0A353PBC6-F1
#
_entry.id   AF-A0A353PBC6-F1
#
_cell.length_a   1.000
_cell.length_b   1.000
_cell.length_c   1.000
_cell.angle_alpha   90.00
_cell.angle_beta   90.00
_cell.angle_gamma   90.00
#
_symmetry.space_group_name_H-M   'P 1'
#
loop_
_entity.id
_entity.type
_entity.pdbx_description
1 polymer ?
#
loop_
_entity_poly.entity_id
_entity_poly.type
_entity_poly.pdbx_seq_one_letter_code
_entity_poly.pdbx_strand_id
1 'polypeptide(L)'
;MRISTAQAQSQLVQTMLDKQTQLARTQQQLATGQRLLAPADDPSAALRTLALDRALDRLTTFGRNSDLAQSRLQAEEGALAAMGDILLRARELALQANTAAQDGLSRNAITAELRVLQDQLLDVANQTDAQGEFLFGGYQSRQTPFLRDASGTVSYTGDAGQRLVSIGQNRH
;
A
#
# COMPACT_ATOMS: atom_id res chain seq x y z
N MET A 1 -15.47 -58.22 50.39
CA MET A 1 -15.47 -58.05 48.92
C MET A 1 -16.48 -57.03 48.36
N ARG A 2 -17.38 -56.41 49.16
CA ARG A 2 -18.34 -55.38 48.67
C ARG A 2 -17.76 -53.99 48.39
N ILE A 3 -16.60 -53.67 48.97
CA ILE A 3 -15.92 -52.37 48.75
C ILE A 3 -15.19 -52.37 47.40
N SER A 4 -14.66 -53.52 46.99
CA SER A 4 -13.96 -53.70 45.71
C SER A 4 -14.90 -53.59 44.49
N THR A 5 -16.16 -54.03 44.60
CA THR A 5 -17.14 -53.91 43.51
C THR A 5 -17.61 -52.47 43.30
N ALA A 6 -17.84 -51.71 44.38
CA ALA A 6 -18.18 -50.29 44.29
C ALA A 6 -17.00 -49.46 43.73
N GLN A 7 -15.77 -49.76 44.16
CA GLN A 7 -14.56 -49.15 43.58
C GLN A 7 -14.39 -49.50 42.10
N ALA A 8 -14.58 -50.76 41.72
CA ALA A 8 -14.50 -51.19 40.31
C ALA A 8 -15.56 -50.49 39.44
N GLN A 9 -16.79 -50.33 39.94
CA GLN A 9 -17.85 -49.63 39.23
C GLN A 9 -17.57 -48.13 39.10
N SER A 10 -17.04 -47.48 40.15
CA SER A 10 -16.61 -46.08 40.06
C SER A 10 -15.45 -45.87 39.08
N GLN A 11 -14.49 -46.79 39.04
CA GLN A 11 -13.38 -46.76 38.09
C GLN A 11 -13.86 -46.91 36.64
N LEU A 12 -14.86 -47.77 36.41
CA LEU A 12 -15.49 -47.95 35.09
C LEU A 12 -16.22 -46.68 34.62
N VAL A 13 -16.96 -46.03 35.52
CA VAL A 13 -17.64 -44.76 35.21
C VAL A 13 -16.62 -43.67 34.88
N GLN A 14 -15.54 -43.53 35.68
CA GLN A 14 -14.48 -42.56 35.41
C GLN A 14 -13.82 -42.82 34.05
N THR A 15 -13.50 -44.09 33.75
CA THR A 15 -12.92 -44.48 32.47
C THR A 15 -13.86 -44.15 31.30
N MET A 16 -15.17 -44.32 31.46
CA MET A 16 -16.15 -43.97 30.43
C MET A 16 -16.20 -42.45 30.19
N LEU A 17 -16.21 -41.65 31.25
CA LEU A 17 -16.20 -40.18 31.17
C LEU A 17 -14.92 -39.66 30.49
N ASP A 18 -13.76 -40.27 30.80
CA ASP A 18 -12.49 -39.93 30.16
C ASP A 18 -12.51 -40.24 28.65
N LYS A 19 -13.11 -41.38 28.26
CA LYS A 19 -13.28 -41.76 26.85
C LYS A 19 -14.25 -40.85 26.10
N GLN A 20 -15.33 -40.42 26.74
CA GLN A 20 -16.28 -39.49 26.14
C GLN A 20 -15.63 -38.12 25.90
N THR A 21 -14.79 -37.66 26.83
CA THR A 21 -14.01 -36.43 26.69
C THR A 21 -12.99 -36.52 25.55
N GLN A 22 -12.27 -37.65 25.44
CA GLN A 22 -11.34 -37.90 24.33
C GLN A 22 -12.07 -37.90 22.98
N LEU A 23 -13.24 -38.55 22.89
CA LEU A 23 -14.03 -38.59 21.66
C LEU A 23 -14.51 -37.20 21.24
N ALA A 24 -15.06 -36.41 22.17
CA ALA A 24 -15.51 -35.05 21.89
C ALA A 24 -14.36 -34.18 21.36
N ARG A 25 -13.16 -34.35 21.95
CA ARG A 25 -11.96 -33.65 21.51
C ARG A 25 -11.53 -34.05 20.10
N THR A 26 -11.52 -35.34 19.77
CA THR A 26 -11.20 -35.80 18.41
C THR A 26 -12.24 -35.34 17.39
N GLN A 27 -13.52 -35.33 17.75
CA GLN A 27 -14.59 -34.78 16.91
C GLN A 27 -14.36 -33.28 16.63
N GLN A 28 -13.93 -32.51 17.64
CA GLN A 28 -13.61 -31.10 17.48
C GLN A 28 -12.37 -30.89 16.59
N GLN A 29 -11.31 -31.70 16.74
CA GLN A 29 -10.14 -31.68 15.85
C GLN A 29 -10.53 -32.02 14.40
N LEU A 30 -11.43 -32.97 14.20
CA LEU A 30 -11.93 -33.33 12.87
C LEU A 30 -12.76 -32.19 12.25
N ALA A 31 -13.61 -31.54 13.05
CA ALA A 31 -14.45 -30.43 12.60
C ALA A 31 -13.64 -29.17 12.25
N THR A 32 -12.59 -28.86 13.02
CA THR A 32 -11.74 -27.69 12.77
C THR A 32 -10.57 -27.98 11.81
N GLY A 33 -10.22 -29.26 11.63
CA GLY A 33 -9.00 -29.68 10.94
C GLY A 33 -7.71 -29.36 11.69
N GLN A 34 -7.80 -28.83 12.92
CA GLN A 34 -6.65 -28.38 13.69
C GLN A 34 -6.24 -29.43 14.72
N ARG A 35 -4.95 -29.77 14.75
CA ARG A 35 -4.39 -30.69 15.76
C ARG A 35 -4.42 -30.07 17.17
N LEU A 36 -4.09 -28.79 17.29
CA LEU A 36 -4.18 -28.04 18.54
C LEU A 36 -5.54 -27.38 18.66
N LEU A 37 -6.24 -27.61 19.77
CA LEU A 37 -7.50 -26.93 20.05
C LEU A 37 -7.33 -25.83 21.09
N ALA A 38 -6.42 -26.04 22.05
CA ALA A 38 -6.06 -25.06 23.05
C ALA A 38 -4.52 -24.91 23.15
N PRO A 39 -4.00 -23.71 23.48
CA PRO A 39 -2.58 -23.53 23.77
C PRO A 39 -2.06 -24.42 24.91
N ALA A 40 -2.95 -24.83 25.82
CA ALA A 40 -2.64 -25.73 26.93
C ALA A 40 -2.30 -27.17 26.46
N ASP A 41 -2.70 -27.54 25.25
CA ASP A 41 -2.49 -28.89 24.70
C ASP A 41 -1.03 -29.16 24.33
N ASP A 42 -0.34 -28.12 23.86
CA ASP A 42 1.09 -28.14 23.55
C ASP A 42 1.57 -26.67 23.50
N PRO A 43 2.02 -26.11 24.63
CA PRO A 43 2.44 -24.72 24.69
C PRO A 43 3.62 -24.43 23.75
N SER A 44 4.47 -25.42 23.48
CA SER A 44 5.61 -25.26 22.57
C SER A 44 5.18 -25.15 21.11
N ALA A 45 4.23 -25.99 20.68
CA ALA A 45 3.64 -25.90 19.34
C ALA A 45 2.79 -24.64 19.20
N ALA A 46 2.02 -24.26 20.22
CA ALA A 46 1.22 -23.04 20.22
C ALA A 46 2.08 -21.78 20.04
N LEU A 47 3.24 -21.70 20.71
CA LEU A 47 4.19 -20.60 20.53
C LEU A 47 4.76 -20.56 19.10
N ARG A 48 5.06 -21.72 18.50
CA ARG A 48 5.52 -21.79 17.11
C ARG A 48 4.45 -21.35 16.13
N THR A 49 3.21 -21.79 16.31
CA THR A 49 2.08 -21.36 15.47
C THR A 49 1.87 -19.86 15.57
N LEU A 50 1.86 -19.29 16.79
CA LEU A 50 1.75 -17.84 16.98
C LEU A 50 2.89 -17.06 16.30
N ALA A 51 4.11 -17.59 16.31
CA ALA A 51 5.23 -16.99 15.61
C ALA A 51 5.05 -17.02 14.08
N LEU A 52 4.53 -18.13 13.55
CA LEU A 52 4.20 -18.27 12.13
C LEU A 52 3.05 -17.33 11.72
N ASP A 53 1.98 -17.23 12.52
CA ASP A 53 0.86 -16.32 12.27
C ASP A 53 1.33 -14.87 12.20
N ARG A 54 2.17 -14.45 13.16
CA ARG A 54 2.80 -13.12 13.13
C ARG A 54 3.67 -12.92 11.89
N ALA A 55 4.36 -13.97 11.43
CA ALA A 55 5.17 -13.89 10.22
C ALA A 55 4.29 -13.73 8.97
N LEU A 56 3.17 -14.46 8.90
CA LEU A 56 2.17 -14.33 7.85
C LEU A 56 1.54 -12.94 7.85
N ASP A 57 1.11 -12.42 9.00
CA ASP A 57 0.55 -11.07 9.11
C ASP A 57 1.51 -10.00 8.60
N ARG A 58 2.81 -10.13 8.93
CA ARG A 58 3.86 -9.25 8.39
C ARG A 58 3.97 -9.37 6.87
N LEU A 59 3.99 -10.60 6.33
CA LEU A 59 4.04 -10.83 4.88
C LEU A 59 2.82 -10.24 4.17
N THR A 60 1.62 -10.38 4.72
CA THR A 60 0.40 -9.78 4.14
C THR A 60 0.48 -8.26 4.12
N THR A 61 1.02 -7.65 5.18
CA THR A 61 1.25 -6.20 5.26
C THR A 61 2.29 -5.76 4.23
N PHE A 62 3.38 -6.50 4.08
CA PHE A 62 4.39 -6.22 3.05
C PHE A 62 3.81 -6.31 1.63
N GLY A 63 2.96 -7.30 1.35
CA GLY A 63 2.25 -7.40 0.07
C GLY A 63 1.42 -6.15 -0.22
N ARG A 64 0.57 -5.73 0.73
CA ARG A 64 -0.24 -4.50 0.59
C ARG A 64 0.62 -3.26 0.39
N ASN A 65 1.73 -3.16 1.11
CA ASN A 65 2.68 -2.06 0.97
C ASN A 65 3.34 -2.04 -0.42
N SER A 66 3.70 -3.20 -0.97
CA SER A 66 4.21 -3.34 -2.33
C SER A 66 3.19 -2.90 -3.37
N ASP A 67 1.93 -3.33 -3.23
CA ASP A 67 0.86 -2.96 -4.16
C ASP A 67 0.61 -1.45 -4.15
N LEU A 68 0.62 -0.83 -2.96
CA LEU A 68 0.50 0.62 -2.82
C LEU A 68 1.68 1.35 -3.47
N ALA A 69 2.91 0.90 -3.20
CA ALA A 69 4.11 1.50 -3.78
C ALA A 69 4.09 1.38 -5.32
N GLN A 70 3.70 0.22 -5.86
CA GLN A 70 3.58 0.00 -7.29
C GLN A 70 2.51 0.91 -7.92
N SER A 71 1.33 0.99 -7.30
CA SER A 71 0.25 1.85 -7.79
C SER A 71 0.66 3.32 -7.83
N ARG A 72 1.39 3.77 -6.80
CA ARG A 72 1.94 5.13 -6.74
C ARG A 72 2.99 5.38 -7.81
N LEU A 73 3.94 4.46 -7.99
CA LEU A 73 4.97 4.55 -9.04
C LEU A 73 4.35 4.61 -10.43
N GLN A 74 3.31 3.82 -10.70
CA GLN A 74 2.59 3.88 -11.98
C GLN A 74 1.90 5.23 -12.21
N ALA A 75 1.33 5.83 -11.16
CA ALA A 75 0.75 7.17 -11.25
C ALA A 75 1.83 8.23 -11.51
N GLU A 76 2.97 8.14 -10.81
CA GLU A 76 4.13 9.01 -11.01
C GLU A 76 4.70 8.90 -12.44
N GLU A 77 4.88 7.68 -12.96
CA GLU A 77 5.33 7.43 -14.33
C GLU A 77 4.35 7.99 -15.36
N GLY A 78 3.04 7.80 -15.16
CA GLY A 78 2.01 8.35 -16.04
C GLY A 78 2.01 9.88 -16.05
N ALA A 79 2.15 10.51 -14.88
CA ALA A 79 2.26 11.95 -14.78
C ALA A 79 3.54 12.49 -15.46
N LEU A 80 4.69 11.83 -15.27
CA LEU A 80 5.94 12.19 -15.94
C LEU A 80 5.87 12.04 -17.46
N ALA A 81 5.21 10.99 -17.96
CA ALA A 81 4.98 10.82 -19.39
C ALA A 81 4.13 11.97 -19.96
N ALA A 82 3.03 12.32 -19.30
CA ALA A 82 2.19 13.45 -19.70
C ALA A 82 2.94 14.79 -19.66
N MET A 83 3.79 15.03 -18.64
CA MET A 83 4.67 16.20 -18.62
C MET A 83 5.63 16.22 -19.80
N GLY A 84 6.19 15.07 -20.17
CA GLY A 84 7.08 14.92 -21.33
C GLY A 84 6.40 15.36 -22.63
N ASP A 85 5.17 14.92 -22.86
CA ASP A 85 4.39 15.29 -24.06
C ASP A 85 4.07 16.79 -24.10
N ILE A 86 3.69 17.37 -22.95
CA ILE A 86 3.43 18.81 -22.83
C ILE A 86 4.69 19.62 -23.15
N LEU A 87 5.85 19.21 -22.61
CA LEU A 87 7.12 19.87 -22.86
C LEU A 87 7.58 19.73 -24.32
N LEU A 88 7.32 18.59 -24.95
CA LEU A 88 7.60 18.39 -26.37
C LEU A 88 6.77 19.37 -27.21
N ARG A 89 5.47 19.50 -26.93
CA ARG A 89 4.59 20.45 -27.62
C ARG A 89 5.04 21.90 -27.39
N ALA A 90 5.38 22.26 -26.15
CA ALA A 90 5.88 23.60 -25.84
C ALA A 90 7.18 23.91 -26.61
N ARG A 91 8.08 22.92 -26.76
CA ARG A 91 9.30 23.05 -27.57
C ARG A 91 8.99 23.26 -29.06
N GLU A 92 8.03 22.53 -29.62
CA GLU A 92 7.59 22.73 -31.02
C GLU A 92 7.10 24.16 -31.24
N LEU A 93 6.24 24.66 -30.35
CA LEU A 93 5.72 26.03 -30.40
C LEU A 93 6.82 27.07 -30.24
N ALA A 94 7.80 26.84 -29.36
CA ALA A 94 8.95 27.73 -29.20
C ALA A 94 9.81 27.80 -30.47
N LEU A 95 10.04 26.66 -31.14
CA LEU A 95 10.73 26.61 -32.43
C LEU A 95 9.93 27.33 -33.53
N GLN A 96 8.61 27.15 -33.55
CA GLN A 96 7.72 27.83 -34.49
C GLN A 96 7.76 29.35 -34.29
N ALA A 97 7.73 29.82 -33.03
CA ALA A 97 7.82 31.25 -32.71
C ALA A 97 9.16 31.88 -33.11
N ASN A 98 10.24 31.08 -33.16
CA ASN A 98 11.58 31.54 -33.55
C ASN A 98 11.79 31.60 -35.08
N THR A 99 10.79 31.24 -35.89
CA THR A 99 10.89 31.37 -37.35
C THR A 99 10.65 32.83 -37.80
N ALA A 100 11.54 33.34 -38.66
CA ALA A 100 11.60 34.76 -39.04
C ALA A 100 10.36 35.30 -39.79
N ALA A 101 9.45 34.43 -40.23
CA ALA A 101 8.29 34.77 -41.08
C ALA A 101 6.95 34.89 -40.33
N GLN A 102 6.93 34.89 -38.99
CA GLN A 102 5.69 34.95 -38.22
C GLN A 102 5.20 36.39 -37.96
N ASP A 103 3.99 36.66 -38.43
CA ASP A 103 3.21 37.86 -38.13
C ASP A 103 2.91 37.98 -36.62
N GLY A 104 2.71 39.20 -36.13
CA GLY A 104 2.44 39.46 -34.71
C GLY A 104 1.21 38.72 -34.16
N LEU A 105 0.19 38.49 -35.00
CA LEU A 105 -1.00 37.72 -34.64
C LEU A 105 -0.67 36.24 -34.36
N SER A 106 0.19 35.62 -35.18
CA SER A 106 0.63 34.24 -34.97
C SER A 106 1.45 34.07 -33.70
N ARG A 107 2.30 35.06 -33.37
CA ARG A 107 3.05 35.04 -32.10
C ARG A 107 2.14 35.14 -30.88
N ASN A 108 1.07 35.95 -30.97
CA ASN A 108 0.08 36.06 -29.90
C ASN A 108 -0.67 34.74 -29.70
N ALA A 109 -1.05 34.06 -30.79
CA ALA A 109 -1.68 32.74 -30.72
C ALA A 109 -0.76 31.68 -30.10
N ILE A 110 0.51 31.62 -30.53
CA ILE A 110 1.52 30.71 -29.93
C ILE A 110 1.71 31.01 -28.44
N THR A 111 1.77 32.30 -28.05
CA THR A 111 1.89 32.70 -26.65
C THR A 111 0.68 32.24 -25.82
N ALA A 112 -0.53 32.33 -26.37
CA ALA A 112 -1.73 31.85 -25.70
C ALA A 112 -1.70 30.32 -25.51
N GLU A 113 -1.28 29.56 -26.53
CA GLU A 113 -1.15 28.11 -26.44
C GLU A 113 -0.07 27.69 -25.42
N LEU A 114 1.07 28.38 -25.38
CA LEU A 114 2.12 28.14 -24.39
C LEU A 114 1.63 28.38 -22.94
N ARG A 115 0.75 29.36 -22.72
CA ARG A 115 0.15 29.59 -21.40
C ARG A 115 -0.76 28.44 -20.99
N VAL A 116 -1.60 27.95 -21.91
CA VAL A 116 -2.45 26.78 -21.66
C VAL A 116 -1.60 25.55 -21.33
N LEU A 117 -0.52 25.31 -22.07
CA LEU A 117 0.40 24.21 -21.79
C LEU A 117 1.11 24.37 -20.43
N GLN A 118 1.46 25.59 -20.04
CA GLN A 118 2.03 25.87 -18.71
C GLN A 118 1.04 25.52 -17.59
N ASP A 119 -0.23 25.90 -17.76
CA ASP A 119 -1.27 25.59 -16.77
C ASP A 119 -1.53 24.08 -16.71
N GLN A 120 -1.60 23.42 -17.86
CA GLN A 120 -1.73 21.97 -17.92
C GLN A 120 -0.54 21.25 -17.26
N LEU A 121 0.68 21.75 -17.44
CA LEU A 121 1.87 21.21 -16.78
C LEU A 121 1.77 21.34 -15.26
N LEU A 122 1.28 22.48 -14.76
CA LEU A 122 1.06 22.70 -13.33
C LEU A 122 -0.01 21.77 -12.76
N ASP A 123 -1.09 21.53 -13.51
CA ASP A 123 -2.14 20.60 -13.10
C ASP A 123 -1.59 19.17 -12.99
N VAL A 124 -0.78 18.73 -13.95
CA VAL A 124 -0.11 17.41 -13.90
C VAL A 124 0.90 17.36 -12.75
N ALA A 125 1.65 18.45 -12.51
CA ALA A 125 2.63 18.53 -11.43
C ALA A 125 2.00 18.55 -10.02
N ASN A 126 0.73 18.92 -9.92
CA ASN A 126 -0.04 18.89 -8.69
C ASN A 126 -1.07 17.74 -8.67
N GLN A 127 -0.86 16.67 -9.45
CA GLN A 127 -1.69 15.47 -9.34
C GLN A 127 -1.55 14.79 -7.99
N THR A 128 -2.64 14.15 -7.56
CA THR A 128 -2.75 13.40 -6.31
C THR A 128 -2.92 11.92 -6.57
N ASP A 129 -2.49 11.09 -5.62
CA ASP A 129 -2.77 9.66 -5.62
C ASP A 129 -4.21 9.35 -5.16
N ALA A 130 -4.58 8.06 -5.15
CA ALA A 130 -5.89 7.60 -4.73
C ALA A 130 -6.21 7.93 -3.25
N GLN A 131 -5.21 8.31 -2.45
CA GLN A 131 -5.35 8.70 -1.05
C GLN A 131 -5.44 10.22 -0.88
N GLY A 132 -5.40 10.99 -1.98
CA GLY A 132 -5.46 12.45 -1.98
C GLY A 132 -4.12 13.12 -1.64
N GLU A 133 -3.03 12.38 -1.68
CA GLU A 133 -1.68 12.87 -1.38
C GLU A 133 -0.97 13.24 -2.70
N PHE A 134 -0.34 14.41 -2.76
CA PHE A 134 0.37 14.87 -3.95
C PHE A 134 1.54 13.94 -4.30
N LEU A 135 1.66 13.62 -5.59
CA LEU A 135 2.68 12.69 -6.10
C LEU A 135 4.09 13.28 -5.94
N PHE A 136 4.26 14.55 -6.29
CA PHE A 136 5.56 15.23 -6.35
C PHE A 136 5.86 16.13 -5.14
N GLY A 137 5.19 15.92 -3.99
CA GLY A 137 5.37 16.74 -2.78
C GLY A 137 6.36 16.22 -1.73
N GLY A 138 7.00 15.07 -1.98
CA GLY A 138 7.90 14.43 -1.00
C GLY A 138 7.17 13.97 0.27
N TYR A 139 7.67 14.33 1.46
CA TYR A 139 6.96 14.11 2.73
C TYR A 139 5.82 15.12 2.95
N GLN A 140 5.84 16.27 2.30
CA GLN A 140 4.78 17.29 2.38
C GLN A 140 3.63 17.02 1.40
N SER A 141 3.15 15.79 1.34
CA SER A 141 2.17 15.36 0.33
C SER A 141 0.74 15.87 0.55
N ARG A 142 0.46 16.60 1.64
CA ARG A 142 -0.82 17.29 1.84
C ARG A 142 -0.79 18.76 1.44
N GLN A 143 0.38 19.26 1.05
CA GLN A 143 0.54 20.63 0.56
C GLN A 143 0.77 20.60 -0.94
N THR A 144 0.18 21.55 -1.65
CA THR A 144 0.35 21.67 -3.11
C THR A 144 1.82 21.93 -3.43
N PRO A 145 2.51 21.01 -4.14
CA PRO A 145 3.95 21.13 -4.33
C PRO A 145 4.36 22.31 -5.20
N PHE A 146 3.59 22.61 -6.26
CA PHE A 146 3.88 23.71 -7.18
C PHE A 146 2.84 24.82 -7.02
N LEU A 147 3.25 25.94 -6.42
CA LEU A 147 2.41 27.12 -6.26
C LEU A 147 2.79 28.17 -7.29
N ARG A 148 1.79 28.76 -7.94
CA ARG A 148 1.97 29.93 -8.80
C ARG A 148 1.69 31.19 -7.98
N ASP A 149 2.64 32.10 -7.91
CA ASP A 149 2.46 33.39 -7.24
C ASP A 149 1.67 34.38 -8.12
N ALA A 150 1.31 35.54 -7.55
CA ALA A 150 0.59 36.60 -8.27
C ALA A 150 1.42 37.23 -9.42
N SER A 151 2.73 36.99 -9.47
CA SER A 151 3.62 37.41 -10.55
C SER A 151 3.69 36.39 -11.70
N GLY A 152 3.07 35.22 -11.51
CA GLY A 152 3.09 34.12 -12.46
C GLY A 152 4.30 33.18 -12.30
N THR A 153 5.17 33.42 -11.33
CA THR A 153 6.33 32.58 -11.01
C THR A 153 5.87 31.34 -10.25
N VAL A 154 6.38 30.17 -10.66
CA VAL A 154 6.07 28.90 -10.02
C VAL A 154 7.17 28.58 -9.00
N SER A 155 6.81 28.41 -7.74
CA SER A 155 7.71 27.99 -6.66
C SER A 155 7.38 26.56 -6.23
N TYR A 156 8.42 25.74 -6.09
CA TYR A 156 8.31 24.43 -5.47
C TYR A 156 8.36 24.57 -3.94
N THR A 157 7.37 24.02 -3.25
CA THR A 157 7.25 24.06 -1.78
C THR A 157 7.28 22.67 -1.14
N GLY A 158 7.45 21.60 -1.93
CA GLY A 158 7.67 20.26 -1.40
C GLY A 158 9.10 20.06 -0.88
N ASP A 159 9.39 18.83 -0.45
CA ASP A 159 10.75 18.43 -0.04
C ASP A 159 11.31 17.32 -0.94
N ALA A 160 12.58 16.98 -0.75
CA ALA A 160 13.26 15.89 -1.47
C ALA A 160 13.10 14.52 -0.77
N GLY A 161 12.16 14.42 0.17
CA GLY A 161 11.94 13.25 0.99
C GLY A 161 11.31 12.10 0.22
N GLN A 162 11.95 10.94 0.25
CA GLN A 162 11.40 9.72 -0.32
C GLN A 162 10.61 8.95 0.74
N ARG A 163 9.35 8.64 0.43
CA ARG A 163 8.52 7.83 1.32
C ARG A 163 8.86 6.37 1.17
N LEU A 164 9.60 5.85 2.15
CA LEU A 164 9.97 4.45 2.19
C LEU A 164 8.84 3.66 2.84
N VAL A 165 8.29 2.70 2.11
CA VAL A 165 7.30 1.76 2.65
C VAL A 165 7.98 0.41 2.79
N SER A 166 7.91 -0.19 3.97
CA SER A 166 8.53 -1.49 4.21
C SER A 166 7.81 -2.59 3.40
N ILE A 167 8.52 -3.14 2.41
CA ILE A 167 8.06 -4.23 1.54
C ILE A 167 8.75 -5.57 1.85
N GLY A 168 9.53 -5.64 2.93
CA GLY A 168 10.24 -6.84 3.36
C GLY A 168 11.07 -6.61 4.61
N GLN A 169 11.55 -7.70 5.22
CA GLN A 169 12.31 -7.64 6.47
C GLN A 169 13.67 -6.92 6.36
N ASN A 170 14.23 -6.76 5.14
CA ASN A 170 15.58 -6.23 4.91
C ASN A 170 15.65 -4.99 3.98
N ARG A 171 14.52 -4.34 3.67
CA ARG A 171 14.54 -3.09 2.89
C ARG A 171 14.00 -1.94 3.74
N HIS A 172 14.94 -1.19 4.31
CA HIS A 172 14.74 0.20 4.70
C HIS A 172 14.59 1.05 3.46
#